data_AF-A0A7V9HH40-F1
#
_entry.id   AF-A0A7V9HH40-F1
#
_cell.length_a   1.000
_cell.length_b   1.000
_cell.length_c   1.000
_cell.angle_alpha   90.00
_cell.angle_beta   90.00
_cell.angle_gamma   90.00
#
_symmetry.space_group_name_H-M   'P 1'
#
loop_
_entity.id
_entity.type
_entity.pdbx_description
1 polymer ?
#
loop_
_entity_poly.entity_id
_entity_poly.type
_entity_poly.pdbx_seq_one_letter_code
_entity_poly.pdbx_strand_id
1 'polypeptide(L)'
;MNLRCCLPDHQVCDECCCDNARDEFCNLDYNPNDPDTGRCCKTREKKLKITQVQLRDIDDGPLIWLSAAEHPYYGGNTRIHGTITIKGGKQDVLQSLELEILQNNAVVATAKLAKGVKDTLLTKFGADEEVKIGKSQLLFELPSAEAANVDGSKNGFLALRVKARSKDDGEVEQQAGGAVILVRYTAGNRYGNRDAANCGKSKYPCGGDDWVLPDVKKVLEHFPDNNWGDISNMNGGKFPPHAGHVSGNEADGHFAGYNERNAAVAKTIIGHLNDSTYGSRITKVLVTYSRKPCDKFCKAIKGVQLADGRMASEVIRPASGHGTHFHWSVDPGSFG
;
A
#
# COMPACT_ATOMS: atom_id res chain seq x y z
N MET A 1 -5.77 60.63 -16.69
CA MET A 1 -4.75 60.42 -15.64
C MET A 1 -4.04 59.12 -15.96
N ASN A 2 -2.72 59.10 -16.13
CA ASN A 2 -2.00 57.84 -16.34
C ASN A 2 -2.00 57.06 -15.02
N LEU A 3 -2.80 56.01 -14.90
CA LEU A 3 -2.63 55.06 -13.81
C LEU A 3 -1.24 54.43 -13.97
N ARG A 4 -0.38 54.64 -12.96
CA ARG A 4 0.83 53.85 -12.78
C ARG A 4 0.51 52.83 -11.71
N CYS A 5 0.57 51.54 -12.05
CA CYS A 5 0.53 50.50 -11.03
C CYS A 5 1.79 50.64 -10.16
N CYS A 6 1.59 50.87 -8.87
CA CYS A 6 2.67 51.17 -7.93
C CYS A 6 3.47 49.92 -7.50
N LEU A 7 3.13 48.74 -8.04
CA LEU A 7 3.69 47.46 -7.65
C LEU A 7 4.33 46.76 -8.86
N PRO A 8 5.51 46.13 -8.70
CA PRO A 8 6.27 45.53 -9.81
C PRO A 8 5.51 44.42 -10.56
N ASP A 9 4.63 43.70 -9.85
CA ASP A 9 3.92 42.54 -10.39
C ASP A 9 2.53 42.88 -10.96
N HIS A 10 2.20 44.17 -11.10
CA HIS A 10 0.90 44.59 -11.61
C HIS A 10 0.96 45.01 -13.08
N GLN A 11 0.02 44.51 -13.88
CA GLN A 11 -0.17 44.95 -15.27
C GLN A 11 -1.22 46.08 -15.32
N VAL A 12 -0.90 47.17 -16.05
CA VAL A 12 -1.86 48.26 -16.31
C VAL A 12 -2.85 47.81 -17.38
N CYS A 13 -4.14 47.86 -17.05
CA CYS A 13 -5.26 47.56 -17.95
C CYS A 13 -6.18 48.78 -17.97
N ASP A 14 -5.96 49.71 -18.90
CA ASP A 14 -6.60 51.02 -18.97
C ASP A 14 -6.62 51.77 -17.62
N GLU A 15 -7.69 51.60 -16.84
CA GLU A 15 -7.94 52.28 -15.56
C GLU A 15 -7.65 51.41 -14.31
N CYS A 16 -7.08 50.22 -14.48
CA CYS A 16 -6.90 49.27 -13.37
C CYS A 16 -5.52 48.62 -13.37
N CYS A 17 -5.18 48.02 -12.23
CA CYS A 17 -3.95 47.28 -12.03
C CYS A 17 -4.31 45.84 -11.68
N CYS A 18 -4.02 44.90 -12.58
CA CYS A 18 -4.25 43.49 -12.33
C CYS A 18 -3.03 42.86 -11.68
N ASP A 19 -3.26 42.11 -10.60
CA ASP A 19 -2.21 41.48 -9.81
C ASP A 19 -1.80 40.14 -10.42
N ASN A 20 -0.67 40.09 -11.12
CA ASN A 20 -0.17 38.85 -11.72
C ASN A 20 0.13 37.79 -10.65
N ALA A 21 0.40 38.19 -9.39
CA ALA A 21 0.62 37.24 -8.29
C ALA A 21 -0.67 36.52 -7.87
N ARG A 22 -1.84 37.00 -8.32
CA ARG A 22 -3.16 36.39 -8.10
C ARG A 22 -3.73 35.73 -9.36
N ASP A 23 -2.91 35.48 -10.38
CA ASP A 23 -3.35 34.98 -11.69
C ASP A 23 -4.42 35.90 -12.35
N GLU A 24 -4.38 37.20 -12.04
CA GLU A 24 -5.25 38.20 -12.68
C GLU A 24 -4.65 38.68 -14.00
N PHE A 25 -5.49 38.87 -15.01
CA PHE A 25 -5.12 39.42 -16.31
C PHE A 25 -6.13 40.48 -16.77
N CYS A 26 -5.69 41.34 -17.70
CA CYS A 26 -6.56 42.36 -18.28
C CYS A 26 -7.77 41.74 -18.97
N ASN A 27 -8.96 42.13 -18.53
CA ASN A 27 -10.18 41.86 -19.28
C ASN A 27 -10.24 42.83 -20.48
N LEU A 28 -9.84 42.36 -21.66
CA LEU A 28 -9.85 43.17 -22.88
C LEU A 28 -11.26 43.62 -23.31
N ASP A 29 -12.30 42.98 -22.77
CA ASP A 29 -13.69 43.33 -23.04
C ASP A 29 -14.25 44.34 -22.00
N TYR A 30 -13.44 44.74 -21.01
CA TYR A 30 -13.88 45.65 -19.96
C TYR A 30 -14.15 47.06 -20.51
N ASN A 31 -15.32 47.60 -20.18
CA ASN A 31 -15.68 48.98 -20.43
C ASN A 31 -16.18 49.60 -19.12
N PRO A 32 -15.49 50.61 -18.57
CA PRO A 32 -15.87 51.23 -17.29
C PRO A 32 -17.25 51.90 -17.32
N ASN A 33 -17.82 52.14 -18.51
CA ASN A 33 -19.14 52.73 -18.70
C ASN A 33 -20.24 51.69 -18.99
N ASP A 34 -19.89 50.41 -19.06
CA ASP A 34 -20.82 49.32 -19.31
C ASP A 34 -20.75 48.29 -18.18
N PRO A 35 -21.72 48.28 -17.24
CA PRO A 35 -21.71 47.39 -16.09
C PRO A 35 -21.78 45.90 -16.48
N ASP A 36 -22.19 45.57 -17.71
CA ASP A 36 -22.31 44.19 -18.18
C ASP A 36 -20.96 43.58 -18.60
N THR A 37 -19.92 44.41 -18.80
CA THR A 37 -18.57 43.95 -19.18
C THR A 37 -17.77 43.35 -18.02
N GLY A 38 -18.31 43.43 -16.79
CA GLY A 38 -17.76 42.79 -15.60
C GLY A 38 -16.57 43.53 -14.99
N ARG A 39 -15.61 42.79 -14.45
CA ARG A 39 -14.41 43.37 -13.79
C ARG A 39 -13.30 43.61 -14.81
N CYS A 40 -12.56 44.68 -14.58
CA CYS A 40 -11.37 45.07 -15.32
C CYS A 40 -10.25 44.01 -15.29
N CYS A 41 -10.17 43.27 -14.18
CA CYS A 41 -9.28 42.14 -14.02
C CYS A 41 -10.09 40.84 -13.99
N LYS A 42 -9.71 39.88 -14.82
CA LYS A 42 -10.23 38.51 -14.82
C LYS A 42 -9.18 37.60 -14.17
N THR A 43 -9.60 36.69 -13.32
CA THR A 43 -8.74 35.60 -12.84
C THR A 43 -8.75 34.46 -13.84
N ARG A 44 -7.59 33.87 -14.13
CA ARG A 44 -7.52 32.67 -14.97
C ARG A 44 -8.19 31.51 -14.24
N GLU A 45 -9.26 30.97 -14.81
CA GLU A 45 -9.90 29.79 -14.24
C GLU A 45 -8.98 28.58 -14.45
N LYS A 46 -8.48 28.02 -13.35
CA LYS A 46 -7.61 26.83 -13.38
C LYS A 46 -8.41 25.63 -13.89
N LYS A 47 -7.95 25.08 -15.00
CA LYS A 47 -8.51 23.88 -15.61
C LYS A 47 -7.88 22.60 -15.05
N LEU A 48 -6.69 22.70 -14.46
CA LEU A 48 -6.00 21.55 -13.88
C LEU A 48 -6.81 20.89 -12.75
N LYS A 49 -7.30 19.68 -13.00
CA LYS A 49 -8.07 18.88 -12.03
C LYS A 49 -7.80 17.39 -12.20
N ILE A 50 -7.53 16.68 -11.12
CA ILE A 50 -7.57 15.21 -11.11
C ILE A 50 -9.03 14.81 -10.95
N THR A 51 -9.63 14.21 -11.98
CA THR A 51 -11.08 13.93 -12.00
C THR A 51 -11.41 12.48 -11.67
N GLN A 52 -10.46 11.57 -11.89
CA GLN A 52 -10.61 10.15 -11.56
C GLN A 52 -9.25 9.59 -11.13
N VAL A 53 -9.23 8.81 -10.05
CA VAL A 53 -8.08 8.03 -9.60
C VAL A 53 -8.58 6.73 -8.97
N GLN A 54 -7.97 5.61 -9.34
CA GLN A 54 -8.16 4.32 -8.66
C GLN A 54 -6.81 3.64 -8.53
N LEU A 55 -6.36 3.44 -7.29
CA LEU A 55 -5.13 2.73 -6.98
C LEU A 55 -5.41 1.24 -6.76
N ARG A 56 -4.50 0.40 -7.26
CA ARG A 56 -4.62 -1.04 -7.29
C ARG A 56 -3.32 -1.71 -6.86
N ASP A 57 -3.43 -2.91 -6.32
CA ASP A 57 -2.29 -3.78 -6.06
C ASP A 57 -1.72 -4.36 -7.37
N ILE A 58 -0.68 -5.19 -7.26
CA ILE A 58 0.00 -5.80 -8.41
C ILE A 58 -0.83 -6.85 -9.14
N ASP A 59 -1.91 -7.34 -8.52
CA ASP A 59 -2.87 -8.30 -9.06
C ASP A 59 -4.13 -7.58 -9.63
N ASP A 60 -4.06 -6.25 -9.77
CA ASP A 60 -5.16 -5.36 -10.18
C ASP A 60 -6.38 -5.36 -9.24
N GLY A 61 -6.24 -5.88 -8.02
CA GLY A 61 -7.21 -5.72 -6.93
C GLY A 61 -7.19 -4.31 -6.33
N PRO A 62 -8.21 -3.90 -5.55
CA PRO A 62 -8.16 -2.64 -4.82
C PRO A 62 -6.94 -2.59 -3.90
N LEU A 63 -6.22 -1.45 -3.89
CA LEU A 63 -5.07 -1.28 -3.00
C LEU A 63 -5.53 -1.12 -1.54
N ILE A 64 -5.64 -2.25 -0.83
CA ILE A 64 -6.06 -2.31 0.58
C ILE A 64 -4.86 -2.29 1.52
N TRP A 65 -3.72 -2.84 1.10
CA TRP A 65 -2.47 -2.87 1.87
C TRP A 65 -1.34 -2.20 1.09
N LEU A 66 -0.40 -1.58 1.80
CA LEU A 66 0.81 -1.02 1.22
C LEU A 66 2.04 -1.57 1.92
N SER A 67 2.89 -2.22 1.14
CA SER A 67 4.24 -2.65 1.53
C SER A 67 5.14 -1.43 1.75
N ALA A 68 5.28 -0.99 3.00
CA ALA A 68 5.95 0.25 3.37
C ALA A 68 7.18 -0.02 4.26
N ALA A 69 8.19 -0.69 3.69
CA ALA A 69 9.47 -0.93 4.34
C ALA A 69 10.60 -1.04 3.31
N GLU A 70 11.85 -1.02 3.76
CA GLU A 70 13.00 -1.24 2.88
C GLU A 70 13.03 -2.69 2.34
N HIS A 71 13.18 -2.85 1.02
CA HIS A 71 13.16 -4.16 0.38
C HIS A 71 13.96 -4.22 -0.94
N PRO A 72 14.37 -5.42 -1.39
CA PRO A 72 15.09 -5.59 -2.66
C PRO A 72 14.18 -5.86 -3.87
N TYR A 73 12.91 -6.23 -3.65
CA TYR A 73 11.99 -6.62 -4.73
C TYR A 73 11.79 -5.50 -5.76
N TYR A 74 11.65 -5.88 -7.04
CA TYR A 74 11.46 -4.95 -8.16
C TYR A 74 12.50 -3.81 -8.23
N GLY A 75 13.76 -4.13 -7.91
CA GLY A 75 14.83 -3.12 -7.86
C GLY A 75 14.65 -2.12 -6.72
N GLY A 76 14.03 -2.56 -5.62
CA GLY A 76 13.70 -1.74 -4.47
C GLY A 76 12.51 -0.82 -4.67
N ASN A 77 11.50 -1.23 -5.44
CA ASN A 77 10.28 -0.44 -5.64
C ASN A 77 9.03 -1.22 -5.26
N THR A 78 8.23 -0.67 -4.36
CA THR A 78 6.86 -1.15 -4.16
C THR A 78 6.00 -0.65 -5.31
N ARG A 79 5.35 -1.58 -6.01
CA ARG A 79 4.60 -1.31 -7.24
C ARG A 79 3.15 -1.03 -6.92
N ILE A 80 2.62 0.05 -7.51
CA ILE A 80 1.23 0.46 -7.34
C ILE A 80 0.62 0.61 -8.74
N HIS A 81 -0.36 -0.24 -9.03
CA HIS A 81 -1.11 -0.15 -10.27
C HIS A 81 -2.23 0.89 -10.13
N GLY A 82 -2.83 1.27 -11.24
CA GLY A 82 -4.03 2.07 -11.19
C GLY A 82 -4.48 2.65 -12.51
N THR A 83 -5.53 3.46 -12.40
CA THR A 83 -6.04 4.31 -13.47
C THR A 83 -6.10 5.75 -12.98
N ILE A 84 -5.94 6.70 -13.90
CA ILE A 84 -6.02 8.12 -13.58
C ILE A 84 -6.53 8.93 -14.78
N THR A 85 -7.32 9.96 -14.54
CA THR A 85 -7.73 10.96 -15.54
C THR A 85 -7.52 12.36 -14.98
N ILE A 86 -6.73 13.16 -15.69
CA ILE A 86 -6.40 14.54 -15.30
C ILE A 86 -6.84 15.45 -16.44
N LYS A 87 -7.58 16.50 -16.10
CA LYS A 87 -7.98 17.56 -17.02
C LYS A 87 -7.08 18.77 -16.86
N GLY A 88 -6.90 19.52 -17.94
CA GLY A 88 -6.10 20.75 -17.97
C GLY A 88 -6.30 21.50 -19.28
N GLY A 89 -5.78 22.73 -19.39
CA GLY A 89 -5.96 23.54 -20.58
C GLY A 89 -5.35 22.90 -21.83
N LYS A 90 -6.03 23.01 -22.99
CA LYS A 90 -5.61 22.39 -24.27
C LYS A 90 -4.13 22.52 -24.63
N GLN A 91 -3.51 23.66 -24.33
CA GLN A 91 -2.10 23.95 -24.63
C GLN A 91 -1.15 23.76 -23.44
N ASP A 92 -1.71 23.54 -22.26
CA ASP A 92 -0.96 23.29 -21.04
C ASP A 92 -0.35 21.88 -21.07
N VAL A 93 0.69 21.68 -20.28
CA VAL A 93 1.48 20.46 -20.18
C VAL A 93 1.45 19.99 -18.74
N LEU A 94 1.09 18.73 -18.52
CA LEU A 94 1.30 18.10 -17.22
C LEU A 94 2.82 17.88 -17.02
N GLN A 95 3.39 18.51 -16.01
CA GLN A 95 4.85 18.49 -15.76
C GLN A 95 5.24 17.41 -14.76
N SER A 96 4.42 17.18 -13.74
CA SER A 96 4.64 16.12 -12.76
C SER A 96 3.35 15.50 -12.28
N LEU A 97 3.48 14.25 -11.85
CA LEU A 97 2.46 13.49 -11.18
C LEU A 97 3.16 12.57 -10.19
N GLU A 98 2.76 12.63 -8.93
CA GLU A 98 3.31 11.81 -7.85
C GLU A 98 2.21 11.34 -6.91
N LEU A 99 2.51 10.28 -6.18
CA LEU A 99 1.65 9.77 -5.12
C LEU A 99 2.36 10.02 -3.79
N GLU A 100 1.75 10.86 -2.97
CA GLU A 100 2.18 11.10 -1.60
C GLU A 100 1.52 10.07 -0.68
N ILE A 101 2.34 9.53 0.23
CA ILE A 101 1.92 8.65 1.30
C ILE A 101 1.91 9.48 2.58
N LEU A 102 0.74 9.57 3.21
CA LEU A 102 0.54 10.36 4.41
C LEU A 102 0.32 9.45 5.61
N GLN A 103 1.02 9.76 6.70
CA GLN A 103 0.82 9.16 8.01
C GLN A 103 0.63 10.30 9.01
N ASN A 104 -0.45 10.25 9.80
CA ASN A 104 -0.83 11.33 10.72
C ASN A 104 -0.92 12.71 10.03
N ASN A 105 -1.46 12.74 8.81
CA ASN A 105 -1.58 13.94 7.95
C ASN A 105 -0.25 14.60 7.51
N ALA A 106 0.90 13.97 7.78
CA ALA A 106 2.19 14.40 7.25
C ALA A 106 2.60 13.52 6.07
N VAL A 107 3.17 14.11 5.02
CA VAL A 107 3.80 13.34 3.94
C VAL A 107 5.04 12.67 4.51
N VAL A 108 5.06 11.34 4.51
CA VAL A 108 6.18 10.54 5.02
C VAL A 108 6.97 9.89 3.89
N ALA A 109 6.36 9.70 2.72
CA ALA A 109 7.03 9.12 1.57
C ALA A 109 6.38 9.57 0.26
N THR A 110 7.15 9.58 -0.82
CA THR A 110 6.63 9.90 -2.16
C THR A 110 6.96 8.80 -3.17
N ALA A 111 5.91 8.25 -3.80
CA ALA A 111 6.03 7.33 -4.92
C ALA A 111 6.07 8.09 -6.25
N LYS A 112 6.97 7.64 -7.13
CA LYS A 112 7.28 8.30 -8.40
C LYS A 112 6.44 7.71 -9.51
N LEU A 113 6.10 8.52 -10.51
CA LEU A 113 5.45 8.04 -11.71
C LEU A 113 6.30 6.97 -12.40
N ALA A 114 5.70 5.82 -12.67
CA ALA A 114 6.38 4.70 -13.31
C ALA A 114 6.82 5.07 -14.73
N LYS A 115 8.00 4.61 -15.14
CA LYS A 115 8.60 4.98 -16.43
C LYS A 115 7.68 4.70 -17.63
N GLY A 116 6.93 3.59 -17.59
CA GLY A 116 6.07 3.14 -18.69
C GLY A 116 4.88 4.05 -19.01
N VAL A 117 4.47 4.93 -18.10
CA VAL A 117 3.32 5.82 -18.28
C VAL A 117 3.69 7.30 -18.39
N LYS A 118 4.99 7.63 -18.28
CA LYS A 118 5.48 9.02 -18.31
C LYS A 118 5.12 9.74 -19.60
N ASP A 119 5.41 9.15 -20.75
CA ASP A 119 5.18 9.81 -22.05
C ASP A 119 3.69 9.99 -22.37
N THR A 120 2.84 9.15 -21.79
CA THR A 120 1.37 9.27 -21.92
C THR A 120 0.81 10.39 -21.05
N LEU A 121 1.33 10.57 -19.83
CA LEU A 121 0.77 11.49 -18.86
C LEU A 121 1.46 12.85 -18.85
N LEU A 122 2.79 12.90 -18.92
CA LEU A 122 3.60 14.12 -18.84
C LEU A 122 3.73 14.79 -20.22
N THR A 123 2.59 15.15 -20.78
CA THR A 123 2.45 15.70 -22.13
C THR A 123 1.40 16.83 -22.14
N LYS A 124 1.16 17.40 -23.33
CA LYS A 124 0.08 18.37 -23.53
C LYS A 124 -1.29 17.71 -23.38
N PHE A 125 -2.25 18.41 -22.75
CA PHE A 125 -3.63 17.91 -22.61
C PHE A 125 -4.37 17.79 -23.95
N GLY A 126 -3.99 18.56 -24.97
CA GLY A 126 -4.54 18.42 -26.32
C GLY A 126 -6.00 18.85 -26.43
N ALA A 127 -6.62 18.52 -27.57
CA ALA A 127 -7.97 19.00 -27.90
C ALA A 127 -9.06 18.51 -26.93
N ASP A 128 -8.87 17.35 -26.33
CA ASP A 128 -9.80 16.75 -25.36
C ASP A 128 -9.65 17.33 -23.95
N GLU A 129 -8.65 18.20 -23.73
CA GLU A 129 -8.35 18.81 -22.42
C GLU A 129 -8.09 17.77 -21.31
N GLU A 130 -7.57 16.59 -21.67
CA GLU A 130 -7.31 15.50 -20.74
C GLU A 130 -6.07 14.65 -21.09
N VAL A 131 -5.45 14.09 -20.05
CA VAL A 131 -4.49 12.98 -20.14
C VAL A 131 -4.96 11.85 -19.24
N LYS A 132 -4.77 10.59 -19.67
CA LYS A 132 -5.43 9.45 -19.03
C LYS A 132 -4.66 8.14 -19.14
N ILE A 133 -4.71 7.37 -18.04
CA ILE A 133 -4.48 5.93 -18.02
C ILE A 133 -5.82 5.25 -17.75
N GLY A 134 -6.46 4.76 -18.81
CA GLY A 134 -7.84 4.22 -18.75
C GLY A 134 -7.93 2.74 -18.36
N LYS A 135 -6.84 1.98 -18.53
CA LYS A 135 -6.73 0.58 -18.12
C LYS A 135 -5.69 0.46 -17.01
N SER A 136 -5.98 -0.34 -15.99
CA SER A 136 -5.04 -0.61 -14.90
C SER A 136 -3.71 -1.10 -15.45
N GLN A 137 -2.64 -0.46 -15.00
CA GLN A 137 -1.24 -0.85 -15.22
C GLN A 137 -0.39 -0.21 -14.11
N LEU A 138 0.89 -0.57 -14.05
CA LEU A 138 1.86 0.06 -13.15
C LEU A 138 1.86 1.58 -13.33
N LEU A 139 1.38 2.30 -12.32
CA LEU A 139 1.19 3.75 -12.33
C LEU A 139 2.28 4.44 -11.49
N PHE A 140 2.51 3.95 -10.27
CA PHE A 140 3.52 4.51 -9.37
C PHE A 140 4.48 3.43 -8.86
N GLU A 141 5.70 3.86 -8.56
CA GLU A 141 6.74 3.07 -7.91
C GLU A 141 7.19 3.82 -6.65
N LEU A 142 6.97 3.22 -5.48
CA LEU A 142 7.44 3.72 -4.19
C LEU A 142 8.86 3.17 -3.93
N PRO A 143 9.91 4.00 -3.98
CA PRO A 143 11.26 3.53 -3.70
C PRO A 143 11.40 3.03 -2.26
N SER A 144 12.19 2.00 -2.03
CA SER A 144 12.40 1.38 -0.73
C SER A 144 12.96 2.36 0.32
N ALA A 145 13.81 3.29 -0.11
CA ALA A 145 14.34 4.35 0.75
C ALA A 145 13.26 5.34 1.21
N GLU A 146 12.25 5.60 0.36
CA GLU A 146 11.08 6.42 0.73
C GLU A 146 10.15 5.60 1.65
N ALA A 147 9.90 4.34 1.32
CA ALA A 147 9.09 3.43 2.13
C ALA A 147 9.63 3.27 3.56
N ALA A 148 10.96 3.33 3.75
CA ALA A 148 11.60 3.24 5.06
C ALA A 148 11.28 4.41 6.02
N ASN A 149 10.73 5.52 5.51
CA ASN A 149 10.32 6.66 6.32
C ASN A 149 8.94 6.46 7.00
N VAL A 150 8.18 5.44 6.58
CA VAL A 150 6.88 5.13 7.20
C VAL A 150 7.11 4.49 8.57
N ASP A 151 6.43 5.01 9.60
CA ASP A 151 6.45 4.38 10.93
C ASP A 151 5.62 3.08 10.89
N GLY A 152 6.33 1.97 10.72
CA GLY A 152 5.80 0.61 10.75
C GLY A 152 5.90 -0.07 12.12
N SER A 153 6.00 0.67 13.23
CA SER A 153 6.16 0.09 14.57
C SER A 153 4.88 -0.53 15.15
N LYS A 154 3.71 -0.20 14.59
CA LYS A 154 2.39 -0.69 14.99
C LYS A 154 1.46 -0.75 13.78
N ASN A 155 0.37 -1.52 13.88
CA ASN A 155 -0.64 -1.50 12.84
C ASN A 155 -1.19 -0.08 12.66
N GLY A 156 -1.46 0.28 11.41
CA GLY A 156 -1.97 1.61 11.10
C GLY A 156 -2.42 1.74 9.66
N PHE A 157 -3.03 2.89 9.38
CA PHE A 157 -3.52 3.27 8.07
C PHE A 157 -2.68 4.42 7.50
N LEU A 158 -2.45 4.36 6.20
CA LEU A 158 -1.85 5.43 5.40
C LEU A 158 -2.95 6.07 4.55
N ALA A 159 -2.97 7.39 4.50
CA ALA A 159 -3.75 8.11 3.49
C ALA A 159 -2.90 8.27 2.23
N LEU A 160 -3.54 8.17 1.07
CA LEU A 160 -2.90 8.23 -0.23
C LEU A 160 -3.43 9.44 -0.98
N ARG A 161 -2.53 10.33 -1.45
CA ARG A 161 -2.90 11.56 -2.16
C ARG A 161 -2.10 11.68 -3.44
N VAL A 162 -2.79 11.87 -4.56
CA VAL A 162 -2.12 12.16 -5.83
C VAL A 162 -1.95 13.66 -5.96
N LYS A 163 -0.74 14.09 -6.32
CA LYS A 163 -0.37 15.48 -6.57
C LYS A 163 0.05 15.63 -8.02
N ALA A 164 -0.58 16.56 -8.72
CA ALA A 164 -0.34 16.86 -10.12
C ALA A 164 0.09 18.32 -10.28
N ARG A 165 1.09 18.57 -11.12
CA ARG A 165 1.53 19.92 -11.46
C ARG A 165 1.52 20.13 -12.96
N SER A 166 0.86 21.17 -13.44
CA SER A 166 0.97 21.59 -14.82
C SER A 166 1.88 22.81 -14.98
N LYS A 167 2.21 23.14 -16.22
CA LYS A 167 3.08 24.27 -16.54
C LYS A 167 2.40 25.60 -16.21
N ASP A 168 1.11 25.71 -16.54
CA ASP A 168 0.42 27.00 -16.56
C ASP A 168 -0.56 27.19 -15.38
N ASP A 169 -1.11 26.12 -14.79
CA ASP A 169 -2.16 26.20 -13.75
C ASP A 169 -1.64 25.87 -12.32
N GLY A 170 -0.37 25.51 -12.19
CA GLY A 170 0.25 25.19 -10.90
C GLY A 170 -0.06 23.77 -10.44
N GLU A 171 -0.38 23.59 -9.16
CA GLU A 171 -0.57 22.28 -8.53
C GLU A 171 -2.02 22.01 -8.13
N VAL A 172 -2.44 20.74 -8.22
CA VAL A 172 -3.69 20.23 -7.67
C VAL A 172 -3.44 18.91 -6.95
N GLU A 173 -4.22 18.66 -5.92
CA GLU A 173 -4.17 17.42 -5.13
C GLU A 173 -5.53 16.74 -5.12
N GLN A 174 -5.53 15.40 -5.06
CA GLN A 174 -6.73 14.60 -4.93
C GLN A 174 -6.47 13.40 -4.02
N GLN A 175 -7.35 13.22 -3.04
CA GLN A 175 -7.34 12.02 -2.20
C GLN A 175 -7.62 10.79 -3.05
N ALA A 176 -6.81 9.76 -2.88
CA ALA A 176 -6.79 8.54 -3.68
C ALA A 176 -7.09 7.28 -2.85
N GLY A 177 -7.57 7.45 -1.62
CA GLY A 177 -7.95 6.38 -0.70
C GLY A 177 -6.95 6.21 0.45
N GLY A 178 -6.93 5.02 1.02
CA GLY A 178 -5.99 4.67 2.09
C GLY A 178 -5.67 3.18 2.08
N ALA A 179 -4.56 2.83 2.71
CA ALA A 179 -4.06 1.46 2.76
C ALA A 179 -3.54 1.11 4.16
N VAL A 180 -3.68 -0.16 4.55
CA VAL A 180 -3.09 -0.71 5.76
C VAL A 180 -1.59 -0.92 5.58
N ILE A 181 -0.80 -0.54 6.58
CA ILE A 181 0.65 -0.71 6.57
C ILE A 181 1.01 -2.20 6.64
N LEU A 182 1.83 -2.66 5.70
CA LEU A 182 2.60 -3.90 5.81
C LEU A 182 4.09 -3.58 5.92
N VAL A 183 4.77 -4.30 6.80
CA VAL A 183 6.23 -4.25 6.98
C VAL A 183 6.85 -5.58 6.59
N ARG A 184 8.18 -5.63 6.49
CA ARG A 184 8.88 -6.88 6.21
C ARG A 184 9.22 -7.68 7.46
N TYR A 185 9.02 -8.97 7.38
CA TYR A 185 9.57 -9.95 8.31
C TYR A 185 10.96 -10.39 7.83
N THR A 186 12.00 -9.94 8.52
CA THR A 186 13.40 -10.20 8.13
C THR A 186 14.11 -11.21 9.04
N ALA A 187 13.51 -11.60 10.16
CA ALA A 187 14.10 -12.47 11.19
C ALA A 187 14.04 -13.97 10.79
N GLY A 188 14.63 -14.30 9.64
CA GLY A 188 14.80 -15.69 9.22
C GLY A 188 13.69 -16.24 8.32
N ASN A 189 13.09 -15.42 7.46
CA ASN A 189 12.20 -15.93 6.42
C ASN A 189 12.95 -16.94 5.53
N ARG A 190 12.42 -18.17 5.45
CA ARG A 190 12.96 -19.29 4.64
C ARG A 190 13.17 -18.93 3.16
N TYR A 191 12.45 -17.95 2.63
CA TYR A 191 12.31 -17.67 1.21
C TYR A 191 12.66 -16.25 0.78
N GLY A 192 12.87 -15.30 1.70
CA GLY A 192 13.15 -13.90 1.36
C GLY A 192 14.29 -13.70 0.32
N ASN A 193 15.39 -14.43 0.47
CA ASN A 193 16.52 -14.39 -0.47
C ASN A 193 16.23 -15.09 -1.81
N ARG A 194 15.41 -16.16 -1.79
CA ARG A 194 15.00 -16.89 -3.00
C ARG A 194 14.19 -15.97 -3.90
N ASP A 195 13.26 -15.22 -3.33
CA ASP A 195 12.30 -14.43 -4.11
C ASP A 195 12.94 -13.16 -4.66
N ALA A 196 13.85 -12.54 -3.90
CA ALA A 196 14.68 -11.44 -4.40
C ALA A 196 15.55 -11.88 -5.58
N ALA A 197 16.24 -13.03 -5.46
CA ALA A 197 17.15 -13.53 -6.50
C ALA A 197 16.45 -14.13 -7.74
N ASN A 198 15.17 -14.49 -7.64
CA ASN A 198 14.41 -15.12 -8.72
C ASN A 198 13.27 -14.25 -9.26
N CYS A 199 13.18 -12.99 -8.81
CA CYS A 199 12.25 -12.01 -9.31
C CYS A 199 12.29 -11.96 -10.86
N GLY A 200 11.13 -12.22 -11.49
CA GLY A 200 10.93 -12.13 -12.94
C GLY A 200 11.00 -13.47 -13.66
N LYS A 201 11.29 -14.57 -12.95
CA LYS A 201 11.21 -15.93 -13.49
C LYS A 201 9.78 -16.45 -13.35
N SER A 202 9.22 -17.09 -14.38
CA SER A 202 7.78 -17.41 -14.47
C SER A 202 7.19 -18.27 -13.34
N LYS A 203 8.03 -18.87 -12.48
CA LYS A 203 7.60 -19.71 -11.36
C LYS A 203 7.52 -18.95 -10.02
N TYR A 204 8.17 -17.80 -9.90
CA TYR A 204 8.25 -17.03 -8.65
C TYR A 204 7.85 -15.58 -8.93
N PRO A 205 6.60 -15.18 -8.61
CA PRO A 205 6.22 -13.79 -8.77
C PRO A 205 7.16 -12.91 -7.93
N CYS A 206 7.60 -11.81 -8.51
CA CYS A 206 8.32 -10.78 -7.77
C CYS A 206 7.37 -10.19 -6.71
N GLY A 207 7.92 -9.83 -5.56
CA GLY A 207 7.14 -9.19 -4.49
C GLY A 207 7.48 -9.72 -3.12
N GLY A 208 8.01 -10.95 -3.03
CA GLY A 208 8.32 -11.58 -1.75
C GLY A 208 7.07 -12.08 -1.04
N ASP A 209 7.29 -13.01 -0.13
CA ASP A 209 6.28 -13.66 0.71
C ASP A 209 6.39 -13.23 2.18
N ASP A 210 7.10 -12.13 2.45
CA ASP A 210 7.55 -11.73 3.78
C ASP A 210 6.87 -10.47 4.32
N TRP A 211 5.75 -10.08 3.72
CA TRP A 211 4.98 -8.91 4.16
C TRP A 211 4.04 -9.28 5.29
N VAL A 212 4.03 -8.48 6.35
CA VAL A 212 3.35 -8.80 7.59
C VAL A 212 2.78 -7.52 8.22
N LEU A 213 1.68 -7.65 8.96
CA LEU A 213 1.21 -6.57 9.80
C LEU A 213 2.22 -6.32 10.93
N PRO A 214 2.55 -5.06 11.26
CA PRO A 214 3.50 -4.73 12.32
C PRO A 214 3.31 -5.47 13.64
N ASP A 215 2.07 -5.58 14.14
CA ASP A 215 1.82 -6.25 15.42
C ASP A 215 1.80 -7.78 15.32
N VAL A 216 1.66 -8.33 14.11
CA VAL A 216 1.85 -9.77 13.84
C VAL A 216 3.34 -10.08 13.74
N LYS A 217 4.16 -9.19 13.15
CA LYS A 217 5.62 -9.30 13.14
C LYS A 217 6.17 -9.55 14.54
N LYS A 218 5.70 -8.78 15.53
CA LYS A 218 6.08 -8.94 16.95
C LYS A 218 5.76 -10.33 17.50
N VAL A 219 4.63 -10.92 17.10
CA VAL A 219 4.27 -12.29 17.50
C VAL A 219 5.23 -13.30 16.89
N LEU A 220 5.52 -13.19 15.59
CA LEU A 220 6.44 -14.12 14.91
C LEU A 220 7.86 -14.04 15.48
N GLU A 221 8.36 -12.82 15.75
CA GLU A 221 9.67 -12.58 16.35
C GLU A 221 9.78 -13.07 17.79
N HIS A 222 8.66 -13.18 18.52
CA HIS A 222 8.62 -13.73 19.88
C HIS A 222 8.86 -15.25 19.93
N PHE A 223 8.66 -15.96 18.82
CA PHE A 223 8.92 -17.39 18.71
C PHE A 223 10.13 -17.67 17.80
N PRO A 224 11.37 -17.37 18.26
CA PRO A 224 12.57 -17.42 17.43
C PRO A 224 12.98 -18.84 17.02
N ASP A 225 12.49 -19.87 17.73
CA ASP A 225 12.74 -21.27 17.40
C ASP A 225 11.92 -21.75 16.18
N ASN A 226 10.97 -20.93 15.71
CA ASN A 226 10.24 -21.16 14.48
C ASN A 226 10.96 -20.52 13.29
N ASN A 227 11.06 -21.28 12.20
CA ASN A 227 11.44 -20.80 10.89
C ASN A 227 10.16 -20.48 10.11
N TRP A 228 9.96 -19.20 9.78
CA TRP A 228 8.78 -18.71 9.08
C TRP A 228 9.02 -18.70 7.56
N GLY A 229 8.01 -19.11 6.81
CA GLY A 229 8.00 -19.11 5.34
C GLY A 229 6.97 -18.13 4.81
N ASP A 230 5.98 -18.63 4.09
CA ASP A 230 4.95 -17.83 3.42
C ASP A 230 4.15 -16.99 4.43
N ILE A 231 4.07 -15.66 4.24
CA ILE A 231 3.31 -14.72 5.08
C ILE A 231 2.27 -13.96 4.25
N SER A 232 2.69 -13.05 3.38
CA SER A 232 1.84 -12.44 2.36
C SER A 232 2.67 -11.82 1.23
N ASN A 233 2.00 -11.58 0.10
CA ASN A 233 2.60 -10.92 -1.06
C ASN A 233 2.78 -9.42 -0.83
N MET A 234 3.55 -8.78 -1.73
CA MET A 234 3.63 -7.33 -1.80
C MET A 234 2.24 -6.71 -1.98
N ASN A 235 1.88 -5.77 -1.11
CA ASN A 235 0.55 -5.17 -0.99
C ASN A 235 -0.56 -6.15 -0.61
N GLY A 236 -0.23 -7.30 0.00
CA GLY A 236 -1.21 -8.32 0.38
C GLY A 236 -1.90 -8.91 -0.85
N GLY A 237 -3.20 -9.17 -0.75
CA GLY A 237 -4.00 -9.64 -1.87
C GLY A 237 -3.85 -11.13 -2.14
N LYS A 238 -3.98 -11.55 -3.40
CA LYS A 238 -4.02 -12.97 -3.75
C LYS A 238 -2.64 -13.59 -3.51
N PHE A 239 -2.59 -14.78 -2.90
CA PHE A 239 -1.33 -15.50 -2.65
C PHE A 239 -1.35 -16.92 -3.25
N PRO A 240 -1.32 -17.08 -4.59
CA PRO A 240 -1.39 -18.42 -5.18
C PRO A 240 -0.19 -19.31 -4.81
N PRO A 241 -0.39 -20.62 -4.59
CA PRO A 241 -1.65 -21.37 -4.70
C PRO A 241 -2.51 -21.34 -3.42
N HIS A 242 -2.11 -20.59 -2.40
CA HIS A 242 -2.77 -20.55 -1.10
C HIS A 242 -4.09 -19.77 -1.20
N ALA A 243 -5.09 -20.24 -0.45
CA ALA A 243 -6.36 -19.52 -0.30
C ALA A 243 -6.28 -18.43 0.78
N GLY A 244 -5.26 -18.46 1.64
CA GLY A 244 -4.97 -17.50 2.70
C GLY A 244 -3.81 -16.57 2.36
N HIS A 245 -3.10 -16.06 3.38
CA HIS A 245 -1.91 -15.19 3.25
C HIS A 245 -2.19 -13.84 2.59
N VAL A 246 -3.43 -13.33 2.71
CA VAL A 246 -3.88 -12.16 1.96
C VAL A 246 -3.58 -10.82 2.64
N SER A 247 -3.38 -10.84 3.95
CA SER A 247 -3.45 -9.62 4.79
C SER A 247 -2.28 -9.45 5.76
N GLY A 248 -1.24 -10.28 5.65
CA GLY A 248 -0.08 -10.20 6.54
C GLY A 248 -0.35 -10.63 7.99
N ASN A 249 -1.43 -11.38 8.25
CA ASN A 249 -1.77 -11.93 9.56
C ASN A 249 -1.76 -13.47 9.61
N GLU A 250 -1.30 -14.10 8.55
CA GLU A 250 -1.16 -15.54 8.46
C GLU A 250 0.29 -15.87 8.10
N ALA A 251 0.82 -16.97 8.64
CA ALA A 251 2.21 -17.36 8.40
C ALA A 251 2.38 -18.88 8.45
N ASP A 252 3.14 -19.42 7.51
CA ASP A 252 3.57 -20.81 7.52
C ASP A 252 4.86 -20.94 8.32
N GLY A 253 4.86 -21.82 9.32
CA GLY A 253 5.98 -22.01 10.24
C GLY A 253 6.49 -23.44 10.27
N HIS A 254 7.75 -23.59 10.67
CA HIS A 254 8.41 -24.87 10.85
C HIS A 254 9.37 -24.83 12.04
N PHE A 255 9.40 -25.88 12.84
CA PHE A 255 10.43 -26.07 13.87
C PHE A 255 11.02 -27.48 13.77
N ALA A 256 12.20 -27.68 14.37
CA ALA A 256 12.90 -28.96 14.34
C ALA A 256 12.03 -30.11 14.87
N GLY A 257 11.89 -31.20 14.10
CA GLY A 257 11.06 -32.34 14.45
C GLY A 257 9.58 -32.20 14.10
N TYR A 258 9.12 -31.06 13.57
CA TYR A 258 7.70 -30.85 13.20
C TYR A 258 7.14 -31.98 12.32
N ASN A 259 7.93 -32.49 11.36
CA ASN A 259 7.51 -33.51 10.40
C ASN A 259 7.11 -34.85 11.04
N GLU A 260 7.41 -35.08 12.31
CA GLU A 260 6.96 -36.28 13.02
C GLU A 260 5.46 -36.21 13.36
N ARG A 261 4.90 -35.00 13.52
CA ARG A 261 3.50 -34.71 13.85
C ARG A 261 2.96 -35.70 14.89
N ASN A 262 3.66 -35.80 16.02
CA ASN A 262 3.38 -36.72 17.12
C ASN A 262 3.01 -35.95 18.40
N ALA A 263 2.98 -36.63 19.55
CA ALA A 263 2.66 -35.99 20.83
C ALA A 263 3.68 -34.91 21.26
N ALA A 264 4.95 -35.03 20.88
CA ALA A 264 5.96 -34.00 21.17
C ALA A 264 5.69 -32.73 20.34
N VAL A 265 5.38 -32.89 19.04
CA VAL A 265 4.99 -31.77 18.17
C VAL A 265 3.71 -31.08 18.70
N ALA A 266 2.71 -31.86 19.13
CA ALA A 266 1.51 -31.33 19.75
C ALA A 266 1.83 -30.52 21.03
N LYS A 267 2.73 -31.04 21.88
CA LYS A 267 3.19 -30.35 23.09
C LYS A 267 3.88 -29.02 22.77
N THR A 268 4.73 -28.97 21.74
CA THR A 268 5.37 -27.72 21.29
C THR A 268 4.33 -26.69 20.85
N ILE A 269 3.38 -27.08 19.99
CA ILE A 269 2.31 -26.17 19.53
C ILE A 269 1.44 -25.70 20.70
N ILE A 270 1.05 -26.59 21.61
CA ILE A 270 0.33 -26.21 22.83
C ILE A 270 1.16 -25.23 23.68
N GLY A 271 2.49 -25.42 23.74
CA GLY A 271 3.40 -24.48 24.38
C GLY A 271 3.30 -23.08 23.76
N HIS A 272 3.32 -22.95 22.43
CA HIS A 272 3.13 -21.67 21.75
C HIS A 272 1.76 -21.04 22.08
N LEU A 273 0.69 -21.85 22.09
CA LEU A 273 -0.66 -21.38 22.40
C LEU A 273 -0.87 -20.99 23.87
N ASN A 274 -0.08 -21.55 24.78
CA ASN A 274 -0.08 -21.24 26.20
C ASN A 274 0.92 -20.14 26.58
N ASP A 275 1.66 -19.60 25.60
CA ASP A 275 2.53 -18.45 25.85
C ASP A 275 1.71 -17.30 26.44
N SER A 276 2.18 -16.76 27.57
CA SER A 276 1.44 -15.75 28.34
C SER A 276 1.37 -14.39 27.67
N THR A 277 2.21 -14.14 26.66
CA THR A 277 2.30 -12.85 25.97
C THR A 277 1.43 -12.84 24.71
N TYR A 278 1.55 -13.89 23.88
CA TYR A 278 0.91 -13.91 22.56
C TYR A 278 0.13 -15.18 22.24
N GLY A 279 0.11 -16.19 23.10
CA GLY A 279 -0.57 -17.46 22.82
C GLY A 279 -2.07 -17.31 22.51
N SER A 280 -2.76 -16.39 23.18
CA SER A 280 -4.17 -16.06 22.93
C SER A 280 -4.42 -15.40 21.58
N ARG A 281 -3.43 -14.71 21.01
CA ARG A 281 -3.54 -14.08 19.69
C ARG A 281 -3.44 -15.09 18.54
N ILE A 282 -2.91 -16.28 18.76
CA ILE A 282 -2.90 -17.34 17.75
C ILE A 282 -4.31 -17.95 17.70
N THR A 283 -5.11 -17.57 16.72
CA THR A 283 -6.54 -17.92 16.66
C THR A 283 -6.80 -19.25 15.96
N LYS A 284 -5.87 -19.69 15.11
CA LYS A 284 -5.98 -20.92 14.32
C LYS A 284 -4.60 -21.47 14.03
N VAL A 285 -4.45 -22.79 14.17
CA VAL A 285 -3.25 -23.53 13.76
C VAL A 285 -3.66 -24.68 12.85
N LEU A 286 -3.19 -24.70 11.60
CA LEU A 286 -3.45 -25.82 10.69
C LEU A 286 -2.28 -26.80 10.69
N VAL A 287 -2.60 -28.08 10.86
CA VAL A 287 -1.64 -29.20 10.90
C VAL A 287 -2.23 -30.39 10.15
N THR A 288 -1.42 -31.15 9.42
CA THR A 288 -1.89 -32.43 8.85
C THR A 288 -1.94 -33.53 9.93
N TYR A 289 -3.15 -33.92 10.34
CA TYR A 289 -3.41 -35.06 11.21
C TYR A 289 -4.80 -35.67 10.95
N SER A 290 -5.04 -36.91 11.39
CA SER A 290 -6.34 -37.57 11.27
C SER A 290 -7.14 -37.53 12.56
N ARG A 291 -8.41 -37.12 12.45
CA ARG A 291 -9.41 -37.25 13.52
C ARG A 291 -10.07 -38.62 13.55
N LYS A 292 -10.04 -39.37 12.44
CA LYS A 292 -10.72 -40.68 12.27
C LYS A 292 -9.91 -41.59 11.31
N PRO A 293 -9.25 -42.65 11.81
CA PRO A 293 -9.00 -42.90 13.23
C PRO A 293 -8.16 -41.75 13.83
N CYS A 294 -8.42 -41.41 15.10
CA CYS A 294 -7.67 -40.37 15.80
C CYS A 294 -6.22 -40.83 15.98
N ASP A 295 -5.29 -40.19 15.27
CA ASP A 295 -3.87 -40.54 15.30
C ASP A 295 -3.16 -40.05 16.58
N LYS A 296 -1.83 -40.22 16.65
CA LYS A 296 -1.04 -39.83 17.83
C LYS A 296 -1.13 -38.33 18.12
N PHE A 297 -1.18 -37.48 17.10
CA PHE A 297 -1.31 -36.03 17.26
C PHE A 297 -2.70 -35.66 17.76
N CYS A 298 -3.74 -36.20 17.11
CA CYS A 298 -5.13 -36.04 17.52
C CYS A 298 -5.35 -36.43 18.97
N LYS A 299 -4.80 -37.58 19.41
CA LYS A 299 -4.89 -38.03 20.80
C LYS A 299 -4.23 -37.06 21.78
N ALA A 300 -3.12 -36.45 21.39
CA ALA A 300 -2.36 -35.54 22.25
C ALA A 300 -3.05 -34.20 22.50
N ILE A 301 -3.90 -33.73 21.56
CA ILE A 301 -4.62 -32.46 21.71
C ILE A 301 -6.07 -32.63 22.19
N LYS A 302 -6.62 -33.85 22.13
CA LYS A 302 -8.02 -34.13 22.47
C LYS A 302 -8.26 -33.92 23.96
N GLY A 303 -9.20 -33.04 24.30
CA GLY A 303 -9.57 -32.77 25.69
C GLY A 303 -8.59 -31.89 26.45
N VAL A 304 -7.55 -31.36 25.79
CA VAL A 304 -6.61 -30.40 26.40
C VAL A 304 -7.24 -29.01 26.39
N GLN A 305 -7.34 -28.40 27.57
CA GLN A 305 -7.67 -26.99 27.73
C GLN A 305 -6.38 -26.15 27.75
N LEU A 306 -6.37 -25.08 26.99
CA LEU A 306 -5.29 -24.09 26.93
C LEU A 306 -5.36 -23.16 28.16
N ALA A 307 -4.26 -22.46 28.43
CA ALA A 307 -4.13 -21.56 29.58
C ALA A 307 -5.17 -20.41 29.57
N ASP A 308 -5.63 -20.02 28.38
CA ASP A 308 -6.68 -19.01 28.19
C ASP A 308 -8.11 -19.59 28.16
N GLY A 309 -8.26 -20.87 28.51
CA GLY A 309 -9.54 -21.55 28.63
C GLY A 309 -10.08 -22.16 27.32
N ARG A 310 -9.50 -21.83 26.16
CA ARG A 310 -9.89 -22.43 24.87
C ARG A 310 -9.55 -23.92 24.84
N MET A 311 -10.28 -24.72 24.07
CA MET A 311 -9.87 -26.11 23.82
C MET A 311 -8.79 -26.17 22.74
N ALA A 312 -7.72 -26.94 22.94
CA ALA A 312 -6.64 -27.09 21.95
C ALA A 312 -7.17 -27.58 20.59
N SER A 313 -8.18 -28.46 20.58
CA SER A 313 -8.83 -28.94 19.35
C SER A 313 -9.71 -27.90 18.63
N GLU A 314 -10.02 -26.78 19.28
CA GLU A 314 -10.74 -25.65 18.69
C GLU A 314 -9.83 -24.67 17.96
N VAL A 315 -8.57 -24.61 18.36
CA VAL A 315 -7.54 -23.78 17.73
C VAL A 315 -6.75 -24.58 16.71
N ILE A 316 -6.36 -25.82 17.05
CA ILE A 316 -5.57 -26.71 16.19
C ILE A 316 -6.50 -27.55 15.29
N ARG A 317 -6.57 -27.19 14.00
CA ARG A 317 -7.48 -27.79 13.01
C ARG A 317 -6.72 -28.66 12.02
N PRO A 318 -7.30 -29.82 11.61
CA PRO A 318 -6.66 -30.67 10.63
C PRO A 318 -6.79 -30.03 9.24
N ALA A 319 -5.71 -29.97 8.49
CA ALA A 319 -5.72 -29.55 7.09
C ALA A 319 -4.69 -30.34 6.28
N SER A 320 -5.07 -30.80 5.09
CA SER A 320 -4.14 -31.39 4.12
C SER A 320 -3.11 -30.36 3.66
N GLY A 321 -1.94 -30.82 3.20
CA GLY A 321 -0.86 -29.95 2.70
C GLY A 321 0.10 -29.42 3.78
N HIS A 322 -0.32 -29.42 5.05
CA HIS A 322 0.45 -28.95 6.22
C HIS A 322 1.28 -30.08 6.84
N GLY A 323 1.89 -30.91 5.99
CA GLY A 323 2.73 -32.03 6.42
C GLY A 323 4.13 -31.56 6.80
N THR A 324 4.68 -30.57 6.11
CA THR A 324 6.07 -30.12 6.29
C THR A 324 6.21 -28.79 7.03
N HIS A 325 5.09 -28.12 7.28
CA HIS A 325 4.95 -26.86 8.00
C HIS A 325 3.58 -26.86 8.71
N PHE A 326 3.43 -26.02 9.73
CA PHE A 326 2.13 -25.63 10.27
C PHE A 326 1.76 -24.26 9.72
N HIS A 327 0.48 -23.88 9.81
CA HIS A 327 0.01 -22.56 9.43
C HIS A 327 -0.64 -21.87 10.61
N TRP A 328 -0.29 -20.62 10.88
CA TRP A 328 -0.94 -19.78 11.88
C TRP A 328 -1.82 -18.74 11.22
N SER A 329 -2.97 -18.48 11.84
CA SER A 329 -3.63 -17.18 11.74
C SER A 329 -3.54 -16.48 13.08
N VAL A 330 -3.11 -15.23 13.03
CA VAL A 330 -2.87 -14.38 14.18
C VAL A 330 -3.92 -13.28 14.18
N ASP A 331 -4.51 -13.04 15.35
CA ASP A 331 -5.30 -11.83 15.59
C ASP A 331 -4.38 -10.62 15.45
N PRO A 332 -4.62 -9.73 14.45
CA PRO A 332 -3.76 -8.58 14.22
C PRO A 332 -3.75 -7.60 15.41
N GLY A 333 -4.69 -7.70 16.34
CA GLY A 333 -4.86 -6.72 17.42
C GLY A 333 -5.58 -5.47 16.91
N SER A 334 -5.52 -4.40 17.72
CA SER A 334 -6.18 -3.13 17.37
C SER A 334 -5.43 -2.38 16.26
N PHE A 335 -6.19 -1.73 15.39
CA PHE A 335 -5.67 -0.65 14.54
C PHE A 335 -5.79 0.66 15.32
N GLY A 336 -4.65 1.34 15.49
CA GLY A 336 -4.59 2.64 16.19
C GLY A 336 -4.89 3.82 15.29
#